data_AF-A0A6M1YSH8-F1
#
_entry.id   AF-A0A6M1YSH8-F1
#
_cell.length_a   1.000
_cell.length_b   1.000
_cell.length_c   1.000
_cell.angle_alpha   90.00
_cell.angle_beta   90.00
_cell.angle_gamma   90.00
#
_symmetry.space_group_name_H-M   'P 1'
#
loop_
_entity.id
_entity.type
_entity.pdbx_description
1 polymer ?
#
loop_
_entity_poly.entity_id
_entity_poly.type
_entity_poly.pdbx_seq_one_letter_code
_entity_poly.pdbx_strand_id
1 'polypeptide(L)'
;MLSKIFKKFQFYSLFLLTFLNLNIYASIWPSDSVEIPIATHNKITDSIPLDATSISEAIIDSNFEILDLLFSDPSEGLFQNIDENGNLLHIAIYYNNLKALKYFICDHFDDIYRLIDAKNQEGLTPLMLASKLGNNPMIALLISKGANIEEKDFIGKTAVYYAALNNQNLSIELLSYLGADINAIDNNNLRAVDYLRENSDDKSKKTINLLNELSKQNEILKTAPPLYTFIPLENLILQGGGAKGIAYVGAIKELENLNALTDLKRVAGTSAGAIIAAFVALGFNADEMLSILFNTDLSNFLDYYISEEKIKKIFEDTPISEFFKDVTNDLFEIFKNPITTIENSLNYFKNLFDTDSLCAGEDFRKWIEKKIFEKTNIEYLTFKELRHLSERDDKFKHLHVFTTKVEPSLEIFRINSEDEKFDDVIISDAIRASMSIPGVFEPHNLYIKNAKNEREKKEDFGLFIDGGVLDNFPIDAFDTLKYETHSYTEENKNYVKLNKRTLGLSLYTLETGNQNPNEVTNIFDLGKTLVALYFNSEILFRKLEPYDDFRNIKIDDINVSTLEFKLSDELKKALENSGKKATKKFFDEEQKKLESLNLLIYPNEMQKIEAFANN
;
A
#
# COMPACT_ATOMS: atom_id res chain seq x y z
N MET A 1 -22.90 6.20 35.12
CA MET A 1 -22.09 5.03 34.71
C MET A 1 -20.78 5.42 33.99
N LEU A 2 -20.46 6.71 33.88
CA LEU A 2 -19.18 7.27 33.43
C LEU A 2 -18.24 7.70 34.59
N SER A 3 -18.46 7.20 35.83
CA SER A 3 -17.60 7.50 36.99
C SER A 3 -16.87 6.30 37.57
N LYS A 4 -16.81 5.17 36.84
CA LYS A 4 -16.16 3.92 37.29
C LYS A 4 -14.95 3.46 36.46
N ILE A 5 -14.44 4.26 35.52
CA ILE A 5 -13.23 3.92 34.74
C ILE A 5 -12.02 4.82 35.05
N PHE A 6 -12.16 5.82 35.92
CA PHE A 6 -11.08 6.76 36.27
C PHE A 6 -10.36 6.47 37.60
N LYS A 7 -10.22 5.20 38.00
CA LYS A 7 -9.57 4.80 39.27
C LYS A 7 -8.55 3.66 39.14
N LYS A 8 -7.79 3.62 38.04
CA LYS A 8 -6.68 2.65 37.89
C LYS A 8 -5.39 3.21 37.27
N PHE A 9 -5.17 4.53 37.38
CA PHE A 9 -3.90 5.17 37.06
C PHE A 9 -3.51 6.13 38.19
N GLN A 10 -2.83 5.60 39.21
CA GLN A 10 -1.95 6.33 40.12
C GLN A 10 -1.28 5.32 41.05
N PHE A 11 -0.12 4.81 40.64
CA PHE A 11 0.93 4.41 41.56
C PHE A 11 2.27 4.74 40.89
N TYR A 12 2.72 5.96 41.14
CA TYR A 12 4.09 6.36 40.88
C TYR A 12 4.96 6.00 42.09
N SER A 13 6.24 5.78 41.76
CA SER A 13 7.44 6.06 42.55
C SER A 13 7.74 5.21 43.79
N LEU A 14 8.76 4.35 43.66
CA LEU A 14 9.98 4.52 44.45
C LEU A 14 11.18 3.89 43.73
N PHE A 15 12.02 4.76 43.17
CA PHE A 15 13.38 4.45 42.71
C PHE A 15 14.34 5.29 43.57
N LEU A 16 15.55 4.76 43.76
CA LEU A 16 16.77 5.32 44.39
C LEU A 16 16.99 5.13 45.91
N LEU A 17 17.92 4.20 46.20
CA LEU A 17 19.36 4.44 46.53
C LEU A 17 19.89 3.85 47.85
N THR A 18 21.16 3.43 47.75
CA THR A 18 22.17 3.08 48.79
C THR A 18 22.17 1.62 49.28
N PHE A 19 23.29 0.89 49.44
CA PHE A 19 24.70 1.02 49.05
C PHE A 19 25.48 -0.25 49.50
N LEU A 20 26.60 -0.57 48.81
CA LEU A 20 27.84 -1.28 49.24
C LEU A 20 27.86 -2.81 49.55
N ASN A 21 28.67 -3.51 48.72
CA ASN A 21 29.93 -4.24 49.03
C ASN A 21 30.06 -5.78 48.99
N LEU A 22 30.99 -6.23 48.12
CA LEU A 22 32.10 -7.22 48.27
C LEU A 22 31.70 -8.70 48.53
N ASN A 23 32.32 -9.78 48.01
CA ASN A 23 33.67 -10.02 47.49
C ASN A 23 33.78 -11.46 46.88
N ILE A 24 34.65 -11.62 45.87
CA ILE A 24 35.64 -12.72 45.63
C ILE A 24 35.16 -14.19 45.48
N TYR A 25 35.52 -14.82 44.35
CA TYR A 25 36.45 -15.97 44.29
C TYR A 25 36.99 -16.20 42.87
N ALA A 26 38.33 -16.28 42.78
CA ALA A 26 39.11 -16.69 41.62
C ALA A 26 39.79 -18.03 41.91
N SER A 27 39.79 -18.96 40.95
CA SER A 27 40.68 -20.14 40.84
C SER A 27 40.07 -21.14 39.82
N ILE A 28 40.73 -21.91 38.94
CA ILE A 28 42.13 -22.31 38.67
C ILE A 28 42.06 -23.13 37.34
N TRP A 29 43.08 -23.07 36.47
CA TRP A 29 43.32 -23.96 35.30
C TRP A 29 43.97 -25.30 35.74
N PRO A 30 43.93 -26.41 34.95
CA PRO A 30 45.08 -26.71 34.08
C PRO A 30 44.76 -27.43 32.74
N SER A 31 45.82 -27.48 31.93
CA SER A 31 46.05 -28.00 30.58
C SER A 31 45.76 -29.49 30.36
N ASP A 32 45.58 -29.89 29.08
CA ASP A 32 46.53 -30.78 28.40
C ASP A 32 46.20 -30.97 26.89
N SER A 33 47.28 -31.09 26.11
CA SER A 33 47.41 -31.12 24.65
C SER A 33 47.26 -32.51 24.04
N VAL A 34 46.64 -32.61 22.84
CA VAL A 34 46.92 -33.66 21.84
C VAL A 34 46.78 -33.09 20.42
N GLU A 35 47.88 -33.08 19.66
CA GLU A 35 47.94 -32.84 18.21
C GLU A 35 47.67 -34.13 17.42
N ILE A 36 46.95 -34.06 16.27
CA ILE A 36 47.28 -34.78 15.00
C ILE A 36 46.76 -33.94 13.80
N PRO A 37 47.56 -33.75 12.71
CA PRO A 37 47.31 -32.78 11.62
C PRO A 37 46.65 -33.39 10.36
N ILE A 38 46.10 -32.58 9.44
CA ILE A 38 46.17 -32.73 7.97
C ILE A 38 45.58 -31.50 7.23
N ALA A 39 46.35 -31.06 6.21
CA ALA A 39 46.01 -30.29 5.01
C ALA A 39 45.62 -28.80 5.13
N THR A 40 46.64 -27.99 4.82
CA THR A 40 46.63 -26.58 4.45
C THR A 40 45.70 -26.24 3.29
N HIS A 41 44.68 -25.42 3.56
CA HIS A 41 44.33 -24.31 2.68
C HIS A 41 44.57 -23.03 3.50
N ASN A 42 45.48 -22.20 3.02
CA ASN A 42 45.88 -20.95 3.67
C ASN A 42 44.64 -20.06 3.84
N LYS A 43 44.03 -20.10 5.03
CA LYS A 43 43.29 -18.99 5.58
C LYS A 43 44.30 -17.86 5.78
N ILE A 44 44.25 -16.85 4.92
CA ILE A 44 44.71 -15.52 5.29
C ILE A 44 43.71 -15.03 6.34
N THR A 45 43.93 -15.41 7.59
CA THR A 45 43.28 -14.81 8.75
C THR A 45 44.38 -14.34 9.69
N ASP A 46 45.21 -13.44 9.17
CA ASP A 46 45.71 -12.38 10.03
C ASP A 46 44.57 -11.37 10.07
N SER A 47 43.76 -11.44 11.13
CA SER A 47 42.68 -10.50 11.40
C SER A 47 43.28 -9.10 11.51
N ILE A 48 43.21 -8.32 10.43
CA ILE A 48 43.36 -6.88 10.52
C ILE A 48 42.18 -6.42 11.37
N PRO A 49 42.40 -5.83 12.56
CA PRO A 49 41.30 -5.18 13.28
C PRO A 49 40.73 -4.13 12.34
N LEU A 50 39.44 -4.20 12.02
CA LEU A 50 38.77 -3.21 11.20
C LEU A 50 38.61 -1.94 12.05
N ASP A 51 39.68 -1.17 12.18
CA ASP A 51 39.61 0.13 12.83
C ASP A 51 38.82 1.12 11.97
N ALA A 52 38.35 2.21 12.60
CA ALA A 52 37.53 3.21 11.95
C ALA A 52 38.17 3.76 10.66
N THR A 53 39.49 3.91 10.65
CA THR A 53 40.24 4.39 9.48
C THR A 53 40.17 3.39 8.33
N SER A 54 40.39 2.10 8.61
CA SER A 54 40.31 1.03 7.60
C SER A 54 38.91 0.91 7.00
N ILE A 55 37.86 1.08 7.82
CA ILE A 55 36.47 1.08 7.36
C ILE A 55 36.19 2.30 6.48
N SER A 56 36.60 3.51 6.89
CA SER A 56 36.42 4.72 6.08
C SER A 56 37.15 4.61 4.73
N GLU A 57 38.39 4.10 4.71
CA GLU A 57 39.14 3.85 3.46
C GLU A 57 38.44 2.85 2.55
N ALA A 58 37.92 1.74 3.11
CA ALA A 58 37.16 0.76 2.32
C ALA A 58 35.88 1.36 1.72
N ILE A 59 35.19 2.24 2.45
CA ILE A 59 34.03 2.99 1.93
C ILE A 59 34.46 3.91 0.80
N ILE A 60 35.55 4.66 0.97
CA ILE A 60 36.06 5.61 -0.04
C ILE A 60 36.43 4.87 -1.33
N ASP A 61 37.13 3.74 -1.22
CA ASP A 61 37.63 2.97 -2.35
C ASP A 61 36.59 2.00 -2.94
N SER A 62 35.41 1.87 -2.31
CA SER A 62 34.39 0.86 -2.65
C SER A 62 34.93 -0.58 -2.61
N ASN A 63 35.76 -0.87 -1.61
CA ASN A 63 36.36 -2.19 -1.44
C ASN A 63 35.35 -3.15 -0.78
N PHE A 64 34.50 -3.76 -1.61
CA PHE A 64 33.42 -4.64 -1.15
C PHE A 64 33.90 -5.89 -0.42
N GLU A 65 35.10 -6.41 -0.74
CA GLU A 65 35.65 -7.56 0.01
C GLU A 65 35.86 -7.20 1.49
N ILE A 66 36.35 -5.98 1.77
CA ILE A 66 36.53 -5.50 3.14
C ILE A 66 35.17 -5.17 3.78
N LEU A 67 34.24 -4.62 3.01
CA LEU A 67 32.90 -4.31 3.52
C LEU A 67 32.07 -5.57 3.81
N ASP A 68 32.21 -6.65 3.04
CA ASP A 68 31.57 -7.95 3.32
C ASP A 68 32.04 -8.53 4.65
N LEU A 69 33.31 -8.30 5.03
CA LEU A 69 33.83 -8.71 6.35
C LEU A 69 33.13 -7.95 7.49
N LEU A 70 32.82 -6.66 7.29
CA LEU A 70 32.08 -5.85 8.26
C LEU A 70 30.65 -6.37 8.49
N PHE A 71 29.97 -6.85 7.45
CA PHE A 71 28.63 -7.45 7.57
C PHE A 71 28.65 -8.88 8.12
N SER A 72 29.77 -9.59 7.95
CA SER A 72 29.93 -10.98 8.43
C SER A 72 30.11 -11.10 9.96
N ASP A 73 30.58 -10.04 10.63
CA ASP A 73 30.67 -9.97 12.09
C ASP A 73 30.16 -8.62 12.62
N PRO A 74 28.84 -8.49 12.90
CA PRO A 74 28.21 -7.24 13.33
C PRO A 74 28.67 -6.73 14.71
N SER A 75 29.53 -7.48 15.42
CA SER A 75 29.97 -7.15 16.79
C SER A 75 30.98 -6.00 16.85
N GLU A 76 31.60 -5.63 15.73
CA GLU A 76 32.51 -4.48 15.61
C GLU A 76 31.81 -3.26 15.00
N GLY A 77 31.23 -2.38 15.83
CA GLY A 77 31.06 -0.96 15.48
C GLY A 77 30.11 -0.59 14.32
N LEU A 78 29.45 -1.53 13.63
CA LEU A 78 28.58 -1.28 12.47
C LEU A 78 27.54 -0.17 12.72
N PHE A 79 27.01 -0.12 13.94
CA PHE A 79 25.97 0.83 14.33
C PHE A 79 26.46 2.13 14.98
N GLN A 80 27.79 2.31 15.10
CA GLN A 80 28.39 3.48 15.72
C GLN A 80 28.79 4.53 14.67
N ASN A 81 29.09 5.74 15.14
CA ASN A 81 29.83 6.68 14.32
C ASN A 81 31.24 6.11 14.13
N ILE A 82 31.61 5.87 12.88
CA ILE A 82 32.92 5.34 12.50
C ILE A 82 33.95 6.45 12.68
N ASP A 83 33.65 7.65 12.17
CA ASP A 83 34.48 8.85 12.36
C ASP A 83 33.65 10.10 12.67
N GLU A 84 34.27 11.28 12.59
CA GLU A 84 33.62 12.58 12.80
C GLU A 84 32.48 12.88 11.82
N ASN A 85 32.49 12.26 10.62
CA ASN A 85 31.45 12.42 9.61
C ASN A 85 30.20 11.60 9.93
N GLY A 86 30.33 10.52 10.70
CA GLY A 86 29.21 9.75 11.25
C GLY A 86 29.32 8.25 10.99
N ASN A 87 28.17 7.60 10.80
CA ASN A 87 28.10 6.17 10.44
C ASN A 87 28.46 5.94 8.96
N LEU A 88 28.42 4.68 8.52
CA LEU A 88 28.79 4.27 7.16
C LEU A 88 27.98 4.98 6.05
N LEU A 89 26.70 5.29 6.29
CA LEU A 89 25.87 6.03 5.33
C LEU A 89 26.34 7.49 5.22
N HIS A 90 26.66 8.14 6.35
CA HIS A 90 27.20 9.50 6.33
C HIS A 90 28.53 9.58 5.60
N ILE A 91 29.45 8.64 5.86
CA ILE A 91 30.76 8.60 5.22
C ILE A 91 30.62 8.43 3.70
N ALA A 92 29.80 7.46 3.26
CA ALA A 92 29.54 7.27 1.84
C ALA A 92 28.99 8.54 1.17
N ILE A 93 28.13 9.29 1.86
CA ILE A 93 27.55 10.54 1.35
C ILE A 93 28.56 11.69 1.36
N TYR A 94 29.32 11.84 2.44
CA TYR A 94 30.33 12.88 2.61
C TYR A 94 31.38 12.82 1.51
N TYR A 95 31.86 11.62 1.19
CA TYR A 95 32.82 11.36 0.12
C TYR A 95 32.18 11.22 -1.27
N ASN A 96 30.87 11.46 -1.39
CA ASN A 96 30.12 11.34 -2.65
C ASN A 96 30.29 9.96 -3.34
N ASN A 97 30.37 8.89 -2.55
CA ASN A 97 30.48 7.53 -3.05
C ASN A 97 29.09 6.88 -3.18
N LEU A 98 28.43 7.13 -4.32
CA LEU A 98 27.14 6.51 -4.65
C LEU A 98 27.22 4.98 -4.77
N LYS A 99 28.37 4.44 -5.14
CA LYS A 99 28.56 3.00 -5.33
C LYS A 99 28.55 2.27 -3.99
N ALA A 100 29.30 2.76 -3.00
CA ALA A 100 29.27 2.25 -1.64
C ALA A 100 27.88 2.44 -1.00
N LEU A 101 27.26 3.62 -1.17
CA LEU A 101 25.92 3.88 -0.65
C LEU A 101 24.87 2.91 -1.23
N LYS A 102 24.93 2.64 -2.54
CA LYS A 102 24.06 1.64 -3.20
C LYS A 102 24.28 0.24 -2.62
N TYR A 103 25.53 -0.19 -2.48
CA TYR A 103 25.84 -1.50 -1.92
C TYR A 103 25.26 -1.64 -0.49
N PHE A 104 25.40 -0.62 0.36
CA PHE A 104 24.80 -0.63 1.69
C PHE A 104 23.26 -0.65 1.68
N ILE A 105 22.64 0.13 0.81
CA ILE A 105 21.18 0.33 0.80
C ILE A 105 20.43 -0.73 -0.03
N CYS A 106 21.07 -1.32 -1.03
CA CYS A 106 20.46 -2.34 -1.89
C CYS A 106 20.75 -3.74 -1.37
N ASP A 107 21.98 -4.02 -0.94
CA ASP A 107 22.44 -5.39 -0.71
C ASP A 107 22.43 -5.76 0.79
N HIS A 108 22.61 -4.78 1.69
CA HIS A 108 22.78 -5.02 3.14
C HIS A 108 21.83 -4.19 4.02
N PHE A 109 20.71 -3.69 3.48
CA PHE A 109 19.87 -2.72 4.21
C PHE A 109 19.27 -3.28 5.50
N ASP A 110 18.87 -4.56 5.52
CA ASP A 110 18.30 -5.19 6.71
C ASP A 110 19.29 -5.23 7.88
N ASP A 111 20.59 -5.27 7.60
CA ASP A 111 21.63 -5.21 8.62
C ASP A 111 21.84 -3.80 9.16
N ILE A 112 21.49 -2.75 8.41
CA ILE A 112 21.80 -1.35 8.74
C ILE A 112 20.60 -0.41 8.81
N TYR A 113 19.36 -0.92 8.73
CA TYR A 113 18.15 -0.10 8.61
C TYR A 113 18.05 1.00 9.69
N ARG A 114 18.58 0.74 10.89
CA ARG A 114 18.63 1.69 12.02
C ARG A 114 19.47 2.94 11.76
N LEU A 115 20.34 2.91 10.75
CA LEU A 115 21.25 3.99 10.41
C LEU A 115 20.62 5.04 9.50
N ILE A 116 19.49 4.73 8.85
CA ILE A 116 18.89 5.57 7.80
C ILE A 116 18.54 6.98 8.29
N ASP A 117 18.12 7.10 9.55
CA ASP A 117 17.78 8.35 10.25
C ASP A 117 18.70 8.63 11.45
N ALA A 118 19.77 7.84 11.63
CA ALA A 118 20.71 8.06 12.73
C ALA A 118 21.40 9.42 12.55
N LYS A 119 21.65 10.14 13.65
CA LYS A 119 22.27 11.47 13.63
C LYS A 119 23.77 11.37 13.88
N ASN A 120 24.57 12.04 13.06
CA ASN A 120 25.99 12.21 13.32
C ASN A 120 26.25 13.19 14.49
N GLN A 121 27.52 13.52 14.75
CA GLN A 121 27.89 14.42 15.85
C GLN A 121 27.37 15.87 15.66
N GLU A 122 27.15 16.31 14.43
CA GLU A 122 26.51 17.59 14.11
C GLU A 122 24.98 17.55 14.25
N GLY A 123 24.39 16.38 14.50
CA GLY A 123 22.95 16.17 14.55
C GLY A 123 22.30 15.93 13.19
N LEU A 124 23.09 15.83 12.12
CA LEU A 124 22.59 15.60 10.77
C LEU A 124 22.23 14.13 10.57
N THR A 125 21.14 13.86 9.86
CA THR A 125 20.89 12.54 9.27
C THR A 125 21.64 12.39 7.94
N PRO A 126 21.78 11.15 7.41
CA PRO A 126 22.31 10.94 6.07
C PRO A 126 21.58 11.78 5.01
N LEU A 127 20.24 11.87 5.11
CA LEU A 127 19.41 12.65 4.18
C LEU A 127 19.71 14.16 4.26
N MET A 128 19.89 14.71 5.46
CA MET A 128 20.27 16.12 5.64
C MET A 128 21.64 16.40 5.04
N LEU A 129 22.61 15.50 5.23
CA LEU A 129 23.95 15.64 4.67
C LEU A 129 23.92 15.59 3.14
N ALA A 130 23.19 14.64 2.55
CA ALA A 130 23.02 14.56 1.09
C ALA A 130 22.35 15.83 0.53
N SER A 131 21.38 16.38 1.25
CA SER A 131 20.68 17.63 0.91
C SER A 131 21.58 18.85 1.00
N LYS A 132 22.42 18.94 2.03
CA LYS A 132 23.46 19.97 2.20
C LYS A 132 24.43 19.98 1.01
N LEU A 133 24.86 18.79 0.57
CA LEU A 133 25.81 18.59 -0.51
C LEU A 133 25.21 18.72 -1.93
N GLY A 134 23.87 18.74 -2.04
CA GLY A 134 23.18 18.82 -3.34
C GLY A 134 23.14 17.50 -4.10
N ASN A 135 23.32 16.38 -3.41
CA ASN A 135 23.48 15.07 -4.05
C ASN A 135 22.15 14.38 -4.30
N ASN A 136 21.44 14.81 -5.35
CA ASN A 136 20.09 14.36 -5.66
C ASN A 136 19.94 12.83 -5.82
N PRO A 137 20.85 12.09 -6.48
CA PRO A 137 20.77 10.63 -6.54
C PRO A 137 20.81 9.97 -5.15
N MET A 138 21.63 10.48 -4.24
CA MET A 138 21.70 9.95 -2.87
C MET A 138 20.46 10.33 -2.05
N ILE A 139 19.94 11.56 -2.21
CA ILE A 139 18.66 11.97 -1.59
C ILE A 139 17.54 11.00 -1.98
N ALA A 140 17.43 10.70 -3.28
CA ALA A 140 16.40 9.80 -3.80
C ALA A 140 16.58 8.36 -3.28
N LEU A 141 17.83 7.86 -3.21
CA LEU A 141 18.17 6.53 -2.70
C LEU A 141 17.96 6.38 -1.18
N LEU A 142 18.09 7.46 -0.40
CA LEU A 142 17.81 7.42 1.04
C LEU A 142 16.30 7.41 1.27
N ILE A 143 15.56 8.27 0.55
CA ILE A 143 14.10 8.36 0.68
C ILE A 143 13.42 7.07 0.18
N SER A 144 13.94 6.43 -0.88
CA SER A 144 13.43 5.13 -1.35
C SER A 144 13.37 4.10 -0.22
N LYS A 145 14.38 4.10 0.63
CA LYS A 145 14.51 3.12 1.72
C LYS A 145 13.95 3.62 3.05
N GLY A 146 13.12 4.66 2.97
CA GLY A 146 12.44 5.23 4.12
C GLY A 146 13.41 5.99 5.01
N ALA A 147 14.11 6.99 4.48
CA ALA A 147 14.62 8.07 5.31
C ALA A 147 13.48 9.04 5.64
N ASN A 148 13.38 9.47 6.90
CA ASN A 148 12.39 10.43 7.34
C ASN A 148 12.73 11.83 6.80
N ILE A 149 11.96 12.27 5.80
CA ILE A 149 12.14 13.57 5.14
C ILE A 149 11.94 14.77 6.08
N GLU A 150 11.18 14.58 7.17
CA GLU A 150 10.87 15.58 8.20
C GLU A 150 11.68 15.39 9.49
N GLU A 151 12.68 14.50 9.50
CA GLU A 151 13.54 14.37 10.67
C GLU A 151 14.20 15.71 10.97
N LYS A 152 14.34 16.02 12.27
CA LYS A 152 14.91 17.28 12.73
C LYS A 152 16.27 17.06 13.37
N ASP A 153 17.24 17.89 13.06
CA ASP A 153 18.51 17.92 13.75
C ASP A 153 18.35 18.39 15.22
N PHE A 154 19.46 18.58 15.94
CA PHE A 154 19.43 19.03 17.33
C PHE A 154 18.89 20.46 17.53
N ILE A 155 18.73 21.26 16.46
CA ILE A 155 18.21 22.62 16.50
C ILE A 155 16.89 22.78 15.71
N GLY A 156 16.27 21.67 15.32
CA GLY A 156 14.95 21.66 14.69
C GLY A 156 14.94 21.77 13.15
N LYS A 157 16.11 21.75 12.49
CA LYS A 157 16.22 21.90 11.03
C LYS A 157 16.05 20.57 10.30
N THR A 158 15.37 20.60 9.15
CA THR A 158 15.09 19.45 8.28
C THR A 158 16.01 19.39 7.05
N ALA A 159 15.87 18.36 6.21
CA ALA A 159 16.62 18.21 4.97
C ALA A 159 16.47 19.41 4.01
N VAL A 160 15.25 19.94 3.85
CA VAL A 160 14.98 21.15 3.03
C VAL A 160 15.76 22.34 3.54
N TYR A 161 15.87 22.48 4.85
CA TYR A 161 16.61 23.55 5.50
C TYR A 161 18.07 23.56 5.05
N TYR A 162 18.72 22.39 5.04
CA TYR A 162 20.10 22.24 4.58
C TYR A 162 20.27 22.47 3.08
N ALA A 163 19.35 21.98 2.25
CA ALA A 163 19.36 22.26 0.82
C ALA A 163 19.24 23.76 0.54
N ALA A 164 18.34 24.45 1.24
CA ALA A 164 18.10 25.88 1.12
C ALA A 164 19.31 26.73 1.50
N LEU A 165 19.87 26.52 2.70
CA LEU A 165 21.03 27.30 3.17
C LEU A 165 22.29 27.10 2.31
N ASN A 166 22.36 26.01 1.56
CA ASN A 166 23.46 25.72 0.63
C ASN A 166 23.12 26.02 -0.83
N ASN A 167 21.99 26.69 -1.10
CA ASN A 167 21.53 27.07 -2.45
C ASN A 167 21.35 25.88 -3.42
N GLN A 168 21.04 24.69 -2.89
CA GLN A 168 20.85 23.45 -3.66
C GLN A 168 19.43 23.40 -4.25
N ASN A 169 19.15 24.28 -5.20
CA ASN A 169 17.80 24.47 -5.76
C ASN A 169 17.16 23.18 -6.30
N LEU A 170 17.93 22.34 -6.99
CA LEU A 170 17.43 21.04 -7.47
C LEU A 170 17.08 20.09 -6.31
N SER A 171 17.84 20.12 -5.21
CA SER A 171 17.52 19.33 -4.02
C SER A 171 16.29 19.85 -3.31
N ILE A 172 16.06 21.17 -3.30
CA ILE A 172 14.82 21.77 -2.76
C ILE A 172 13.61 21.33 -3.60
N GLU A 173 13.71 21.40 -4.93
CA GLU A 173 12.67 20.92 -5.84
C GLU A 173 12.41 19.43 -5.65
N LEU A 174 13.47 18.62 -5.56
CA LEU A 174 13.37 17.18 -5.28
C LEU A 174 12.70 16.89 -3.94
N LEU A 175 13.15 17.53 -2.87
CA LEU A 175 12.60 17.31 -1.52
C LEU A 175 11.15 17.79 -1.45
N SER A 176 10.82 18.95 -2.02
CA SER A 176 9.43 19.43 -2.17
C SER A 176 8.60 18.40 -2.92
N TYR A 177 9.15 17.91 -4.02
CA TYR A 177 8.52 16.91 -4.86
C TYR A 177 8.40 15.54 -4.21
N LEU A 178 9.25 15.22 -3.23
CA LEU A 178 9.16 14.03 -2.39
C LEU A 178 8.32 14.27 -1.13
N GLY A 179 7.72 15.45 -1.01
CA GLY A 179 6.71 15.79 0.00
C GLY A 179 7.31 16.31 1.30
N ALA A 180 8.44 16.99 1.21
CA ALA A 180 8.99 17.74 2.32
C ALA A 180 8.18 19.01 2.59
N ASP A 181 8.01 19.37 3.85
CA ASP A 181 7.42 20.65 4.24
C ASP A 181 8.43 21.78 3.99
N ILE A 182 8.20 22.51 2.89
CA ILE A 182 8.98 23.70 2.51
C ILE A 182 8.85 24.83 3.54
N ASN A 183 7.81 24.80 4.37
CA ASN A 183 7.57 25.76 5.43
C ASN A 183 7.97 25.26 6.83
N ALA A 184 8.69 24.12 6.92
CA ALA A 184 9.17 23.60 8.19
C ALA A 184 9.94 24.67 8.98
N ILE A 185 9.69 24.71 10.29
CA ILE A 185 10.32 25.66 11.22
C ILE A 185 11.30 24.96 12.15
N ASP A 186 12.40 25.66 12.42
CA ASP A 186 13.41 25.27 13.40
C ASP A 186 12.97 25.58 14.84
N ASN A 187 13.82 25.29 15.83
CA ASN A 187 13.50 25.53 17.25
C ASN A 187 13.38 27.02 17.61
N ASN A 188 13.78 27.94 16.71
CA ASN A 188 13.60 29.38 16.86
C ASN A 188 12.33 29.89 16.16
N ASN A 189 11.49 28.99 15.63
CA ASN A 189 10.31 29.29 14.82
C ASN A 189 10.63 30.07 13.53
N LEU A 190 11.84 29.91 13.00
CA LEU A 190 12.23 30.48 11.72
C LEU A 190 12.06 29.42 10.62
N ARG A 191 11.85 29.86 9.37
CA ARG A 191 11.95 29.00 8.18
C ARG A 191 13.29 29.19 7.49
N ALA A 192 13.65 28.26 6.61
CA ALA A 192 14.90 28.36 5.85
C ALA A 192 14.99 29.67 5.04
N VAL A 193 13.86 30.12 4.46
CA VAL A 193 13.79 31.38 3.72
C VAL A 193 14.09 32.60 4.58
N ASP A 194 13.81 32.55 5.89
CA ASP A 194 14.00 33.69 6.79
C ASP A 194 15.50 33.91 7.05
N TYR A 195 16.29 32.84 7.24
CA TYR A 195 17.76 32.91 7.31
C TYR A 195 18.41 33.35 5.99
N LEU A 196 17.85 32.95 4.84
CA LEU A 196 18.37 33.37 3.54
C LEU A 196 18.17 34.87 3.29
N ARG A 197 17.09 35.48 3.81
CA ARG A 197 16.82 36.92 3.66
C ARG A 197 17.82 37.80 4.39
N GLU A 198 18.46 37.27 5.43
CA GLU A 198 19.53 37.96 6.15
C GLU A 198 20.84 37.99 5.35
N ASN A 199 20.99 37.12 4.33
CA ASN A 199 22.15 37.04 3.45
C ASN A 199 21.88 37.73 2.09
N SER A 200 22.68 38.74 1.75
CA SER A 200 22.42 39.63 0.61
C SER A 200 23.06 39.21 -0.72
N ASP A 201 23.33 37.93 -0.96
CA ASP A 201 23.95 37.45 -2.22
C ASP A 201 22.92 37.05 -3.31
N ASP A 202 23.34 37.08 -4.58
CA ASP A 202 22.45 36.80 -5.71
C ASP A 202 22.02 35.32 -5.78
N LYS A 203 22.81 34.40 -5.22
CA LYS A 203 22.46 32.98 -5.14
C LYS A 203 21.27 32.77 -4.19
N SER A 204 21.29 33.38 -3.01
CA SER A 204 20.19 33.30 -2.03
C SER A 204 18.89 33.87 -2.59
N LYS A 205 18.94 34.91 -3.45
CA LYS A 205 17.72 35.45 -4.10
C LYS A 205 17.01 34.42 -4.97
N LYS A 206 17.75 33.62 -5.75
CA LYS A 206 17.17 32.55 -6.57
C LYS A 206 16.48 31.52 -5.70
N THR A 207 17.14 31.09 -4.62
CA THR A 207 16.61 30.11 -3.68
C THR A 207 15.40 30.65 -2.91
N ILE A 208 15.41 31.92 -2.49
CA ILE A 208 14.26 32.59 -1.87
C ILE A 208 13.05 32.59 -2.80
N ASN A 209 13.23 32.93 -4.09
CA ASN A 209 12.14 32.92 -5.05
C ASN A 209 11.55 31.52 -5.22
N LEU A 210 12.41 30.51 -5.38
CA LEU A 210 11.99 29.12 -5.48
C LEU A 210 11.20 28.67 -4.24
N LEU A 211 11.71 28.93 -3.03
CA LEU A 211 11.02 28.58 -1.79
C LEU A 211 9.65 29.28 -1.67
N ASN A 212 9.54 30.55 -2.08
CA ASN A 212 8.26 31.26 -2.08
C ASN A 212 7.28 30.70 -3.11
N GLU A 213 7.75 30.30 -4.29
CA GLU A 213 6.93 29.65 -5.32
C GLU A 213 6.42 28.29 -4.85
N LEU A 214 7.32 27.44 -4.34
CA LEU A 214 6.98 26.14 -3.80
C LEU A 214 6.08 26.26 -2.57
N SER A 215 6.29 27.24 -1.69
CA SER A 215 5.42 27.48 -0.52
C SER A 215 3.97 27.79 -0.92
N LYS A 216 3.76 28.58 -1.98
CA LYS A 216 2.42 28.83 -2.56
C LYS A 216 1.81 27.57 -3.16
N GLN A 217 2.63 26.69 -3.75
CA GLN A 217 2.18 25.40 -4.26
C GLN A 217 1.88 24.40 -3.13
N ASN A 218 2.62 24.45 -2.01
CA ASN A 218 2.47 23.58 -0.84
C ASN A 218 1.18 23.85 -0.06
N GLU A 219 0.64 25.08 -0.10
CA GLU A 219 -0.72 25.35 0.40
C GLU A 219 -1.80 24.60 -0.40
N ILE A 220 -1.50 24.21 -1.65
CA ILE A 220 -2.39 23.48 -2.57
C ILE A 220 -2.06 21.96 -2.59
N LEU A 221 -0.83 21.57 -2.28
CA LEU A 221 -0.30 20.21 -2.40
C LEU A 221 0.42 19.79 -1.10
N LYS A 222 -0.34 19.41 -0.06
CA LYS A 222 0.24 18.94 1.22
C LYS A 222 0.88 17.55 1.16
N THR A 223 0.79 16.85 0.03
CA THR A 223 1.42 15.54 -0.16
C THR A 223 1.88 15.40 -1.60
N ALA A 224 3.19 15.32 -1.78
CA ALA A 224 3.80 14.94 -3.02
C ALA A 224 3.27 13.59 -3.56
N PRO A 225 3.23 13.41 -4.90
CA PRO A 225 3.01 12.10 -5.50
C PRO A 225 4.07 11.10 -5.03
N PRO A 226 3.71 9.82 -4.80
CA PRO A 226 4.72 8.78 -4.65
C PRO A 226 5.53 8.65 -5.93
N LEU A 227 6.83 8.46 -5.77
CA LEU A 227 7.73 8.03 -6.84
C LEU A 227 7.95 6.54 -6.67
N TYR A 228 7.14 5.67 -7.28
CA TYR A 228 7.33 4.22 -7.12
C TYR A 228 8.63 3.70 -7.73
N THR A 229 9.28 4.51 -8.58
CA THR A 229 10.66 4.27 -9.02
C THR A 229 11.65 4.22 -7.85
N PHE A 230 11.34 4.94 -6.77
CA PHE A 230 12.18 5.05 -5.59
C PHE A 230 11.50 4.44 -4.37
N ILE A 231 10.25 4.81 -4.06
CA ILE A 231 9.50 4.33 -2.91
C ILE A 231 8.89 2.96 -3.25
N PRO A 232 9.33 1.87 -2.60
CA PRO A 232 8.77 0.55 -2.86
C PRO A 232 7.28 0.51 -2.54
N LEU A 233 6.54 -0.07 -3.47
CA LEU A 233 5.13 -0.38 -3.31
C LEU A 233 4.95 -1.51 -2.29
N GLU A 234 4.35 -1.21 -1.14
CA GLU A 234 4.07 -2.20 -0.09
C GLU A 234 2.60 -2.60 -0.04
N ASN A 235 1.69 -1.74 -0.50
CA ASN A 235 0.25 -1.98 -0.44
C ASN A 235 -0.43 -1.73 -1.79
N LEU A 236 -1.15 -2.72 -2.30
CA LEU A 236 -1.94 -2.59 -3.53
C LEU A 236 -3.44 -2.59 -3.19
N ILE A 237 -4.20 -1.65 -3.74
CA ILE A 237 -5.64 -1.51 -3.49
C ILE A 237 -6.39 -1.59 -4.82
N LEU A 238 -7.44 -2.41 -4.87
CA LEU A 238 -8.24 -2.62 -6.07
C LEU A 238 -9.70 -2.21 -5.83
N GLN A 239 -10.17 -1.24 -6.62
CA GLN A 239 -11.56 -0.78 -6.59
C GLN A 239 -12.54 -1.90 -7.01
N GLY A 240 -13.77 -1.86 -6.51
CA GLY A 240 -14.86 -2.68 -7.05
C GLY A 240 -15.24 -2.29 -8.48
N GLY A 241 -15.40 -3.29 -9.36
CA GLY A 241 -15.63 -3.07 -10.79
C GLY A 241 -16.51 -4.11 -11.49
N GLY A 242 -17.06 -5.09 -10.77
CA GLY A 242 -17.81 -6.20 -11.34
C GLY A 242 -16.99 -7.04 -12.34
N ALA A 243 -17.59 -7.44 -13.46
CA ALA A 243 -16.93 -8.32 -14.44
C ALA A 243 -15.61 -7.78 -15.04
N LYS A 244 -15.33 -6.48 -14.84
CA LYS A 244 -14.18 -5.74 -15.39
C LYS A 244 -12.84 -6.03 -14.71
N GLY A 245 -12.82 -6.86 -13.67
CA GLY A 245 -11.60 -7.16 -12.90
C GLY A 245 -10.41 -7.65 -13.74
N ILE A 246 -10.63 -8.16 -14.96
CA ILE A 246 -9.55 -8.54 -15.89
C ILE A 246 -8.66 -7.35 -16.30
N ALA A 247 -9.19 -6.12 -16.29
CA ALA A 247 -8.41 -4.92 -16.53
C ALA A 247 -7.34 -4.72 -15.44
N TYR A 248 -7.65 -5.03 -14.18
CA TYR A 248 -6.67 -5.01 -13.09
C TYR A 248 -5.57 -6.03 -13.30
N VAL A 249 -5.89 -7.22 -13.83
CA VAL A 249 -4.86 -8.23 -14.14
C VAL A 249 -3.93 -7.74 -15.25
N GLY A 250 -4.45 -7.01 -16.24
CA GLY A 250 -3.65 -6.30 -17.23
C GLY A 250 -2.68 -5.30 -16.59
N ALA A 251 -3.15 -4.51 -15.63
CA ALA A 251 -2.30 -3.59 -14.88
C ALA A 251 -1.24 -4.31 -14.03
N ILE A 252 -1.64 -5.34 -13.28
CA ILE A 252 -0.73 -6.18 -12.48
C ILE A 252 0.34 -6.81 -13.36
N LYS A 253 -0.01 -7.30 -14.56
CA LYS A 253 0.98 -7.84 -15.51
C LYS A 253 2.06 -6.83 -15.88
N GLU A 254 1.68 -5.56 -16.06
CA GLU A 254 2.65 -4.51 -16.35
C GLU A 254 3.47 -4.15 -15.10
N LEU A 255 2.86 -4.14 -13.91
CA LEU A 255 3.59 -3.98 -12.64
C LEU A 255 4.61 -5.10 -12.40
N GLU A 256 4.26 -6.35 -12.73
CA GLU A 256 5.17 -7.50 -12.71
C GLU A 256 6.33 -7.30 -13.69
N ASN A 257 6.06 -6.88 -14.94
CA ASN A 257 7.10 -6.60 -15.93
C ASN A 257 8.07 -5.49 -15.50
N LEU A 258 7.57 -4.52 -14.72
CA LEU A 258 8.35 -3.41 -14.17
C LEU A 258 9.05 -3.78 -12.85
N ASN A 259 8.90 -5.01 -12.34
CA ASN A 259 9.36 -5.44 -11.01
C ASN A 259 8.84 -4.56 -9.86
N ALA A 260 7.72 -3.85 -10.07
CA ALA A 260 7.18 -2.90 -9.10
C ALA A 260 6.48 -3.58 -7.90
N LEU A 261 6.24 -4.90 -7.97
CA LEU A 261 5.55 -5.67 -6.93
C LEU A 261 6.50 -6.40 -5.97
N THR A 262 7.81 -6.21 -6.09
CA THR A 262 8.83 -6.98 -5.35
C THR A 262 8.68 -6.83 -3.84
N ASP A 263 8.46 -5.60 -3.35
CA ASP A 263 8.30 -5.28 -1.93
C ASP A 263 6.84 -5.28 -1.47
N LEU A 264 5.90 -5.79 -2.29
CA LEU A 264 4.50 -5.82 -1.96
C LEU A 264 4.30 -6.68 -0.69
N LYS A 265 3.57 -6.17 0.30
CA LYS A 265 3.26 -6.88 1.55
C LYS A 265 1.78 -7.13 1.70
N ARG A 266 0.95 -6.22 1.18
CA ARG A 266 -0.50 -6.22 1.40
C ARG A 266 -1.25 -5.97 0.12
N VAL A 267 -2.39 -6.62 0.01
CA VAL A 267 -3.34 -6.38 -1.07
C VAL A 267 -4.74 -6.25 -0.47
N ALA A 268 -5.47 -5.24 -0.94
CA ALA A 268 -6.82 -4.97 -0.51
C ALA A 268 -7.76 -4.82 -1.70
N GLY A 269 -9.03 -5.14 -1.52
CA GLY A 269 -10.01 -4.80 -2.53
C GLY A 269 -11.45 -4.93 -2.07
N THR A 270 -12.31 -4.42 -2.94
CA THR A 270 -13.76 -4.44 -2.80
C THR A 270 -14.37 -5.15 -4.01
N SER A 271 -15.44 -5.94 -3.83
CA SER A 271 -16.15 -6.61 -4.93
C SER A 271 -15.18 -7.37 -5.84
N ALA A 272 -15.21 -7.14 -7.15
CA ALA A 272 -14.28 -7.78 -8.08
C ALA A 272 -12.81 -7.49 -7.78
N GLY A 273 -12.50 -6.32 -7.22
CA GLY A 273 -11.18 -5.99 -6.71
C GLY A 273 -10.74 -6.94 -5.58
N ALA A 274 -11.66 -7.39 -4.72
CA ALA A 274 -11.37 -8.36 -3.66
C ALA A 274 -11.01 -9.75 -4.22
N ILE A 275 -11.59 -10.16 -5.35
CA ILE A 275 -11.24 -11.41 -6.04
C ILE A 275 -9.78 -11.36 -6.52
N ILE A 276 -9.43 -10.29 -7.23
CA ILE A 276 -8.07 -10.10 -7.75
C ILE A 276 -7.08 -9.90 -6.59
N ALA A 277 -7.46 -9.17 -5.55
CA ALA A 277 -6.66 -9.01 -4.34
C ALA A 277 -6.33 -10.36 -3.69
N ALA A 278 -7.33 -11.25 -3.59
CA ALA A 278 -7.14 -12.59 -3.05
C ALA A 278 -6.18 -13.43 -3.92
N PHE A 279 -6.30 -13.38 -5.25
CA PHE A 279 -5.36 -14.06 -6.13
C PHE A 279 -3.93 -13.55 -5.96
N VAL A 280 -3.71 -12.24 -5.92
CA VAL A 280 -2.36 -11.69 -5.67
C VAL A 280 -1.85 -12.12 -4.28
N ALA A 281 -2.70 -12.06 -3.25
CA ALA A 281 -2.34 -12.48 -1.91
C ALA A 281 -1.99 -13.97 -1.79
N LEU A 282 -2.57 -14.81 -2.64
CA LEU A 282 -2.31 -16.24 -2.72
C LEU A 282 -1.11 -16.59 -3.62
N GLY A 283 -0.39 -15.59 -4.15
CA GLY A 283 0.79 -15.78 -4.98
C GLY A 283 0.46 -16.25 -6.40
N PHE A 284 -0.72 -15.90 -6.95
CA PHE A 284 -0.97 -16.05 -8.37
C PHE A 284 -0.27 -14.94 -9.16
N ASN A 285 0.42 -15.28 -10.24
CA ASN A 285 0.93 -14.30 -11.19
C ASN A 285 -0.15 -13.88 -12.20
N ALA A 286 0.10 -12.81 -12.96
CA ALA A 286 -0.88 -12.29 -13.91
C ALA A 286 -1.27 -13.29 -15.01
N ASP A 287 -0.35 -14.14 -15.49
CA ASP A 287 -0.67 -15.14 -16.51
C ASP A 287 -1.60 -16.25 -15.99
N GLU A 288 -1.40 -16.70 -14.76
CA GLU A 288 -2.31 -17.64 -14.08
C GLU A 288 -3.69 -17.00 -13.90
N MET A 289 -3.76 -15.75 -13.43
CA MET A 289 -5.00 -15.02 -13.25
C MET A 289 -5.76 -14.80 -14.57
N LEU A 290 -5.05 -14.39 -15.63
CA LEU A 290 -5.66 -14.24 -16.97
C LEU A 290 -6.19 -15.58 -17.46
N SER A 291 -5.43 -16.66 -17.33
CA SER A 291 -5.89 -18.01 -17.71
C SER A 291 -7.19 -18.39 -16.99
N ILE A 292 -7.29 -18.12 -15.69
CA ILE A 292 -8.52 -18.36 -14.92
C ILE A 292 -9.68 -17.52 -15.46
N LEU A 293 -9.49 -16.22 -15.64
CA LEU A 293 -10.57 -15.31 -16.03
C LEU A 293 -11.01 -15.48 -17.49
N PHE A 294 -10.10 -15.79 -18.41
CA PHE A 294 -10.46 -16.10 -19.80
C PHE A 294 -11.30 -17.38 -19.89
N ASN A 295 -10.95 -18.40 -19.10
CA ASN A 295 -11.67 -19.68 -19.07
C ASN A 295 -12.91 -19.68 -18.16
N THR A 296 -13.20 -18.58 -17.47
CA THR A 296 -14.39 -18.44 -16.63
C THR A 296 -15.45 -17.60 -17.34
N ASP A 297 -16.65 -18.14 -17.45
CA ASP A 297 -17.86 -17.39 -17.80
C ASP A 297 -18.55 -16.95 -16.51
N LEU A 298 -18.51 -15.66 -16.20
CA LEU A 298 -19.06 -15.12 -14.95
C LEU A 298 -20.59 -15.20 -14.92
N SER A 299 -21.25 -15.39 -16.07
CA SER A 299 -22.71 -15.60 -16.09
C SER A 299 -23.13 -16.91 -15.43
N ASN A 300 -22.21 -17.88 -15.32
CA ASN A 300 -22.44 -19.11 -14.57
C ASN A 300 -22.53 -18.89 -13.05
N PHE A 301 -22.18 -17.70 -12.55
CA PHE A 301 -22.30 -17.35 -11.14
C PHE A 301 -23.69 -16.81 -10.77
N LEU A 302 -24.55 -16.56 -11.76
CA LEU A 302 -25.93 -16.13 -11.55
C LEU A 302 -26.81 -17.37 -11.27
N ASP A 303 -26.64 -17.98 -10.10
CA ASP A 303 -27.42 -19.12 -9.62
C ASP A 303 -28.84 -18.68 -9.21
N TYR A 304 -29.64 -18.38 -10.24
CA TYR A 304 -30.99 -17.82 -10.13
C TYR A 304 -31.86 -18.56 -9.12
N TYR A 305 -32.40 -17.79 -8.18
CA TYR A 305 -33.37 -18.23 -7.19
C TYR A 305 -34.67 -17.43 -7.34
N ILE A 306 -35.41 -17.68 -8.42
CA ILE A 306 -36.73 -17.07 -8.64
C ILE A 306 -37.64 -18.13 -9.26
N SER A 307 -38.86 -18.30 -8.73
CA SER A 307 -39.84 -19.20 -9.36
C SER A 307 -40.33 -18.62 -10.70
N GLU A 308 -40.44 -19.45 -11.74
CA GLU A 308 -40.86 -19.02 -13.08
C GLU A 308 -42.22 -18.29 -13.10
N GLU A 309 -43.15 -18.65 -12.21
CA GLU A 309 -44.45 -17.99 -12.05
C GLU A 309 -44.33 -16.54 -11.57
N LYS A 310 -43.34 -16.23 -10.72
CA LYS A 310 -43.13 -14.87 -10.20
C LYS A 310 -42.54 -13.94 -11.25
N ILE A 311 -41.61 -14.44 -12.07
CA ILE A 311 -41.04 -13.65 -13.18
C ILE A 311 -42.18 -13.18 -14.10
N LYS A 312 -43.07 -14.10 -14.51
CA LYS A 312 -44.22 -13.75 -15.37
C LYS A 312 -45.12 -12.69 -14.74
N LYS A 313 -45.42 -12.83 -13.44
CA LYS A 313 -46.28 -11.90 -12.71
C LYS A 313 -45.70 -10.47 -12.62
N ILE A 314 -44.39 -10.32 -12.39
CA ILE A 314 -43.74 -9.00 -12.35
C ILE A 314 -43.84 -8.29 -13.72
N PHE A 315 -43.66 -9.04 -14.81
CA PHE A 315 -43.80 -8.49 -16.18
C PHE A 315 -45.25 -8.16 -16.56
N GLU A 316 -46.23 -8.82 -15.94
CA GLU A 316 -47.66 -8.58 -16.19
C GLU A 316 -48.23 -7.42 -15.34
N ASP A 317 -47.78 -7.27 -14.09
CA ASP A 317 -48.38 -6.33 -13.11
C ASP A 317 -47.72 -4.94 -13.06
N THR A 318 -46.51 -4.75 -13.60
CA THR A 318 -45.80 -3.45 -13.51
C THR A 318 -45.33 -2.97 -14.90
N PRO A 319 -45.93 -1.90 -15.46
CA PRO A 319 -45.37 -1.25 -16.63
C PRO A 319 -44.00 -0.66 -16.27
N ILE A 320 -42.94 -1.17 -16.91
CA ILE A 320 -41.54 -0.73 -16.68
C ILE A 320 -41.40 0.80 -16.75
N SER A 321 -42.23 1.48 -17.54
CA SER A 321 -42.25 2.94 -17.68
C SER A 321 -42.80 3.71 -16.47
N GLU A 322 -43.77 3.17 -15.72
CA GLU A 322 -44.26 3.78 -14.47
C GLU A 322 -43.23 3.63 -13.35
N PHE A 323 -42.61 2.45 -13.28
CA PHE A 323 -41.50 2.17 -12.38
C PHE A 323 -40.33 3.18 -12.55
N PHE A 324 -39.96 3.50 -13.80
CA PHE A 324 -38.90 4.46 -14.08
C PHE A 324 -39.20 5.87 -13.58
N LYS A 325 -40.47 6.30 -13.60
CA LYS A 325 -40.87 7.60 -13.06
C LYS A 325 -40.60 7.70 -11.56
N ASP A 326 -40.90 6.64 -10.81
CA ASP A 326 -40.69 6.62 -9.37
C ASP A 326 -39.19 6.57 -9.03
N VAL A 327 -38.41 5.71 -9.70
CA VAL A 327 -36.94 5.67 -9.52
C VAL A 327 -36.27 6.99 -9.92
N THR A 328 -36.74 7.67 -10.98
CA THR A 328 -36.19 8.98 -11.37
C THR A 328 -36.52 10.11 -10.39
N ASN A 329 -37.64 10.03 -9.68
CA ASN A 329 -37.96 10.98 -8.62
C ASN A 329 -37.17 10.68 -7.34
N ASP A 330 -37.04 9.40 -6.99
CA ASP A 330 -36.19 8.95 -5.89
C ASP A 330 -34.71 9.25 -6.16
N LEU A 331 -34.27 9.20 -7.42
CA LEU A 331 -32.94 9.57 -7.90
C LEU A 331 -32.48 10.95 -7.42
N PHE A 332 -33.39 11.93 -7.39
CA PHE A 332 -33.11 13.26 -6.84
C PHE A 332 -32.95 13.27 -5.32
N GLU A 333 -33.60 12.34 -4.61
CA GLU A 333 -33.45 12.14 -3.16
C GLU A 333 -32.20 11.31 -2.81
N ILE A 334 -31.70 10.45 -3.72
CA ILE A 334 -30.40 9.75 -3.59
C ILE A 334 -29.25 10.74 -3.38
N PHE A 335 -29.27 11.84 -4.14
CA PHE A 335 -28.30 12.93 -3.98
C PHE A 335 -28.37 13.62 -2.62
N LYS A 336 -29.51 13.54 -1.90
CA LYS A 336 -29.69 14.20 -0.60
C LYS A 336 -29.41 13.28 0.59
N ASN A 337 -29.75 11.99 0.51
CA ASN A 337 -29.53 11.06 1.62
C ASN A 337 -29.36 9.59 1.15
N PRO A 338 -28.11 9.17 0.86
CA PRO A 338 -27.81 7.87 0.24
C PRO A 338 -28.18 6.68 1.13
N ILE A 339 -28.11 6.83 2.46
CA ILE A 339 -28.42 5.74 3.39
C ILE A 339 -29.91 5.36 3.31
N THR A 340 -30.81 6.34 3.45
CA THR A 340 -32.26 6.11 3.27
C THR A 340 -32.59 5.58 1.89
N THR A 341 -31.86 5.99 0.86
CA THR A 341 -32.04 5.45 -0.48
C THR A 341 -31.64 3.99 -0.57
N ILE A 342 -30.52 3.59 0.03
CA ILE A 342 -30.09 2.19 0.07
C ILE A 342 -31.16 1.36 0.77
N GLU A 343 -31.65 1.82 1.93
CA GLU A 343 -32.74 1.17 2.66
C GLU A 343 -34.02 1.08 1.82
N ASN A 344 -34.42 2.15 1.13
CA ASN A 344 -35.60 2.17 0.27
C ASN A 344 -35.44 1.27 -0.95
N SER A 345 -34.26 1.23 -1.57
CA SER A 345 -33.95 0.37 -2.70
C SER A 345 -33.97 -1.10 -2.29
N LEU A 346 -33.36 -1.44 -1.16
CA LEU A 346 -33.41 -2.79 -0.58
C LEU A 346 -34.84 -3.22 -0.24
N ASN A 347 -35.61 -2.35 0.41
CA ASN A 347 -37.03 -2.61 0.69
C ASN A 347 -37.85 -2.75 -0.60
N TYR A 348 -37.52 -2.00 -1.64
CA TYR A 348 -38.16 -2.09 -2.93
C TYR A 348 -37.85 -3.42 -3.63
N PHE A 349 -36.57 -3.83 -3.68
CA PHE A 349 -36.17 -5.15 -4.19
C PHE A 349 -36.91 -6.27 -3.44
N LYS A 350 -36.96 -6.19 -2.12
CA LYS A 350 -37.70 -7.11 -1.27
C LYS A 350 -39.18 -7.18 -1.63
N ASN A 351 -39.81 -6.03 -1.86
CA ASN A 351 -41.23 -5.97 -2.23
C ASN A 351 -41.50 -6.47 -3.67
N LEU A 352 -40.58 -6.23 -4.61
CA LEU A 352 -40.74 -6.60 -6.02
C LEU A 352 -40.56 -8.10 -6.25
N PHE A 353 -39.58 -8.72 -5.60
CA PHE A 353 -39.25 -10.13 -5.80
C PHE A 353 -39.81 -11.05 -4.72
N ASP A 354 -40.28 -10.49 -3.60
CA ASP A 354 -40.63 -11.25 -2.40
C ASP A 354 -39.47 -12.20 -2.00
N THR A 355 -38.26 -11.71 -2.28
CA THR A 355 -36.93 -12.24 -1.97
C THR A 355 -36.00 -11.03 -1.81
N ASP A 356 -34.95 -11.16 -1.01
CA ASP A 356 -33.99 -10.06 -0.83
C ASP A 356 -33.01 -9.93 -2.03
N SER A 357 -32.98 -10.90 -2.98
CA SER A 357 -32.09 -10.91 -4.17
C SER A 357 -32.49 -11.92 -5.27
N LEU A 358 -31.83 -11.84 -6.45
CA LEU A 358 -32.05 -12.71 -7.61
C LEU A 358 -31.29 -14.06 -7.56
N CYS A 359 -30.10 -14.10 -6.94
CA CYS A 359 -29.18 -15.25 -6.92
C CYS A 359 -28.64 -15.50 -5.50
N ALA A 360 -28.34 -16.74 -5.14
CA ALA A 360 -27.76 -17.09 -3.83
C ALA A 360 -26.24 -16.85 -3.76
N GLY A 361 -25.54 -16.85 -4.90
CA GLY A 361 -24.10 -16.69 -5.06
C GLY A 361 -23.27 -17.87 -4.56
N GLU A 362 -23.85 -19.05 -4.40
CA GLU A 362 -23.16 -20.24 -3.89
C GLU A 362 -22.22 -20.84 -4.92
N ASP A 363 -22.59 -20.79 -6.20
CA ASP A 363 -21.73 -21.27 -7.28
C ASP A 363 -20.46 -20.43 -7.41
N PHE A 364 -20.56 -19.10 -7.21
CA PHE A 364 -19.39 -18.23 -7.08
C PHE A 364 -18.52 -18.61 -5.88
N ARG A 365 -19.12 -18.77 -4.69
CA ARG A 365 -18.39 -19.14 -3.46
C ARG A 365 -17.61 -20.45 -3.63
N LYS A 366 -18.25 -21.47 -4.18
CA LYS A 366 -17.62 -22.78 -4.46
C LYS A 366 -16.51 -22.66 -5.51
N TRP A 367 -16.72 -21.83 -6.53
CA TRP A 367 -15.70 -21.59 -7.56
C TRP A 367 -14.44 -20.96 -6.96
N ILE A 368 -14.55 -19.88 -6.19
CA ILE A 368 -13.38 -19.22 -5.61
C ILE A 368 -12.70 -20.12 -4.58
N GLU A 369 -13.47 -20.84 -3.75
CA GLU A 369 -12.96 -21.83 -2.79
C GLU A 369 -12.14 -22.93 -3.48
N LYS A 370 -12.63 -23.45 -4.61
CA LYS A 370 -11.90 -24.41 -5.42
C LYS A 370 -10.58 -23.84 -5.93
N LYS A 371 -10.55 -22.59 -6.40
CA LYS A 371 -9.32 -21.95 -6.89
C LYS A 371 -8.30 -21.72 -5.77
N ILE A 372 -8.77 -21.35 -4.58
CA ILE A 372 -7.92 -21.23 -3.39
C ILE A 372 -7.32 -22.60 -3.03
N PHE A 373 -8.14 -23.65 -3.00
CA PHE A 373 -7.68 -25.00 -2.72
C PHE A 373 -6.67 -25.51 -3.78
N GLU A 374 -6.93 -25.30 -5.07
CA GLU A 374 -6.01 -25.69 -6.15
C GLU A 374 -4.63 -25.04 -6.01
N LYS A 375 -4.54 -23.80 -5.48
CA LYS A 375 -3.27 -23.09 -5.28
C LYS A 375 -2.55 -23.45 -3.99
N THR A 376 -3.30 -23.71 -2.91
CA THR A 376 -2.74 -23.82 -1.55
C THR A 376 -2.78 -25.24 -0.98
N ASN A 377 -3.61 -26.11 -1.55
CA ASN A 377 -3.95 -27.44 -1.02
C ASN A 377 -4.51 -27.39 0.42
N ILE A 378 -5.14 -26.27 0.81
CA ILE A 378 -5.77 -26.07 2.12
C ILE A 378 -7.27 -25.90 1.94
N GLU A 379 -8.03 -26.82 2.52
CA GLU A 379 -9.49 -26.73 2.54
C GLU A 379 -9.94 -25.64 3.53
N TYR A 380 -10.92 -24.84 3.11
CA TYR A 380 -11.46 -23.70 3.87
C TYR A 380 -10.36 -22.76 4.39
N LEU A 381 -9.40 -22.40 3.52
CA LEU A 381 -8.28 -21.53 3.90
C LEU A 381 -8.76 -20.29 4.66
N THR A 382 -8.17 -20.09 5.82
CA THR A 382 -8.47 -19.00 6.74
C THR A 382 -7.48 -17.84 6.63
N PHE A 383 -7.86 -16.68 7.17
CA PHE A 383 -6.97 -15.52 7.24
C PHE A 383 -5.71 -15.77 8.09
N LYS A 384 -5.80 -16.57 9.16
CA LYS A 384 -4.63 -16.99 9.95
C LYS A 384 -3.67 -17.87 9.16
N GLU A 385 -4.21 -18.86 8.45
CA GLU A 385 -3.38 -19.74 7.61
C GLU A 385 -2.69 -18.95 6.50
N LEU A 386 -3.38 -17.98 5.88
CA LEU A 386 -2.75 -17.07 4.91
C LEU A 386 -1.64 -16.22 5.54
N ARG A 387 -1.85 -15.66 6.74
CA ARG A 387 -0.79 -14.96 7.48
C ARG A 387 0.45 -15.82 7.68
N HIS A 388 0.27 -17.07 8.10
CA HIS A 388 1.39 -18.00 8.27
C HIS A 388 2.08 -18.39 6.97
N LEU A 389 1.35 -18.37 5.84
CA LEU A 389 1.95 -18.55 4.52
C LEU A 389 2.81 -17.34 4.13
N SER A 390 2.33 -16.11 4.34
CA SER A 390 3.10 -14.89 4.04
C SER A 390 4.32 -14.70 4.94
N GLU A 391 4.30 -15.23 6.16
CA GLU A 391 5.48 -15.22 7.05
C GLU A 391 6.60 -16.19 6.60
N ARG A 392 6.30 -17.15 5.71
CA ARG A 392 7.22 -18.22 5.30
C ARG A 392 7.72 -18.10 3.87
N ASP A 393 6.93 -17.46 3.01
CA ASP A 393 7.20 -17.36 1.58
C ASP A 393 6.65 -16.03 1.09
N ASP A 394 7.56 -15.15 0.68
CA ASP A 394 7.27 -13.78 0.27
C ASP A 394 6.35 -13.73 -0.94
N LYS A 395 6.06 -14.82 -1.64
CA LYS A 395 5.03 -14.82 -2.70
C LYS A 395 3.63 -14.56 -2.16
N PHE A 396 3.32 -14.99 -0.94
CA PHE A 396 2.03 -14.77 -0.30
C PHE A 396 2.00 -13.41 0.39
N LYS A 397 0.85 -12.72 0.35
CA LYS A 397 0.68 -11.37 0.89
C LYS A 397 -0.43 -11.34 1.91
N HIS A 398 -0.44 -10.33 2.78
CA HIS A 398 -1.59 -10.06 3.62
C HIS A 398 -2.78 -9.61 2.78
N LEU A 399 -3.93 -10.26 3.00
CA LEU A 399 -5.19 -9.91 2.34
C LEU A 399 -6.07 -9.05 3.25
N HIS A 400 -6.67 -8.01 2.66
CA HIS A 400 -7.76 -7.23 3.25
C HIS A 400 -8.97 -7.22 2.31
N VAL A 401 -10.13 -7.63 2.81
CA VAL A 401 -11.38 -7.64 2.08
C VAL A 401 -12.34 -6.63 2.70
N PHE A 402 -12.84 -5.71 1.88
CA PHE A 402 -13.82 -4.70 2.29
C PHE A 402 -15.23 -5.15 1.94
N THR A 403 -16.14 -5.06 2.89
CA THR A 403 -17.56 -5.41 2.75
C THR A 403 -18.39 -4.43 3.56
N THR A 404 -19.69 -4.36 3.31
CA THR A 404 -20.62 -3.51 4.05
C THR A 404 -21.43 -4.38 4.99
N LYS A 405 -21.35 -4.13 6.29
CA LYS A 405 -22.23 -4.78 7.27
C LYS A 405 -23.55 -4.05 7.35
N VAL A 406 -24.67 -4.77 7.41
CA VAL A 406 -26.02 -4.19 7.35
C VAL A 406 -26.68 -4.06 8.73
N GLU A 407 -26.41 -5.01 9.63
CA GLU A 407 -27.02 -5.05 10.96
C GLU A 407 -25.96 -4.99 12.07
N PRO A 408 -26.13 -4.20 13.15
CA PRO A 408 -27.31 -3.39 13.49
C PRO A 408 -27.38 -2.03 12.76
N SER A 409 -26.34 -1.67 12.00
CA SER A 409 -26.28 -0.45 11.21
C SER A 409 -25.35 -0.64 10.02
N LEU A 410 -25.56 0.13 8.95
CA LEU A 410 -24.69 0.18 7.78
C LEU A 410 -23.29 0.69 8.16
N GLU A 411 -22.29 -0.18 8.11
CA GLU A 411 -20.89 0.16 8.40
C GLU A 411 -19.91 -0.48 7.39
N ILE A 412 -18.83 0.25 7.08
CA ILE A 412 -17.70 -0.28 6.31
C ILE A 412 -17.00 -1.29 7.21
N PHE A 413 -16.83 -2.51 6.71
CA PHE A 413 -16.25 -3.59 7.47
C PHE A 413 -15.05 -4.20 6.73
N ARG A 414 -13.90 -4.20 7.41
CA ARG A 414 -12.61 -4.65 6.86
C ARG A 414 -12.18 -5.96 7.53
N ILE A 415 -12.21 -7.05 6.76
CA ILE A 415 -11.77 -8.38 7.20
C ILE A 415 -10.34 -8.59 6.70
N ASN A 416 -9.40 -9.02 7.55
CA ASN A 416 -8.01 -9.11 7.14
C ASN A 416 -7.15 -10.10 7.91
N SER A 417 -6.01 -10.46 7.31
CA SER A 417 -5.06 -11.44 7.85
C SER A 417 -4.16 -10.93 8.98
N GLU A 418 -4.08 -9.62 9.18
CA GLU A 418 -3.23 -9.01 10.21
C GLU A 418 -3.98 -8.77 11.54
N ASP A 419 -5.27 -9.09 11.61
CA ASP A 419 -6.11 -8.89 12.79
C ASP A 419 -6.63 -10.24 13.29
N GLU A 420 -6.19 -10.62 14.49
CA GLU A 420 -6.51 -11.89 15.13
C GLU A 420 -8.02 -12.14 15.29
N LYS A 421 -8.85 -11.08 15.30
CA LYS A 421 -10.31 -11.21 15.32
C LYS A 421 -10.86 -12.03 14.15
N PHE A 422 -10.16 -12.03 13.03
CA PHE A 422 -10.58 -12.70 11.80
C PHE A 422 -9.80 -13.98 11.51
N ASP A 423 -8.96 -14.44 12.44
CA ASP A 423 -8.06 -15.58 12.23
C ASP A 423 -8.75 -16.80 11.63
N ASP A 424 -9.92 -17.16 12.16
CA ASP A 424 -10.65 -18.36 11.75
C ASP A 424 -11.60 -18.13 10.56
N VAL A 425 -11.77 -16.88 10.10
CA VAL A 425 -12.68 -16.56 8.99
C VAL A 425 -12.16 -17.16 7.69
N ILE A 426 -13.05 -17.83 6.96
CA ILE A 426 -12.73 -18.45 5.68
C ILE A 426 -12.65 -17.37 4.60
N ILE A 427 -11.57 -17.38 3.82
CA ILE A 427 -11.31 -16.34 2.81
C ILE A 427 -12.39 -16.33 1.71
N SER A 428 -12.83 -17.51 1.25
CA SER A 428 -13.88 -17.62 0.23
C SER A 428 -15.20 -16.93 0.66
N ASP A 429 -15.52 -16.96 1.95
CA ASP A 429 -16.70 -16.30 2.51
C ASP A 429 -16.55 -14.79 2.63
N ALA A 430 -15.37 -14.31 3.03
CA ALA A 430 -15.12 -12.87 3.03
C ALA A 430 -15.22 -12.28 1.61
N ILE A 431 -14.68 -12.96 0.60
CA ILE A 431 -14.80 -12.55 -0.81
C ILE A 431 -16.26 -12.62 -1.26
N ARG A 432 -16.99 -13.70 -0.91
CA ARG A 432 -18.42 -13.84 -1.22
C ARG A 432 -19.25 -12.70 -0.63
N ALA A 433 -18.99 -12.31 0.62
CA ALA A 433 -19.62 -11.15 1.25
C ALA A 433 -19.30 -9.84 0.53
N SER A 434 -18.05 -9.63 0.15
CA SER A 434 -17.62 -8.45 -0.62
C SER A 434 -18.25 -8.38 -2.02
N MET A 435 -18.73 -9.51 -2.56
CA MET A 435 -19.41 -9.65 -3.86
C MET A 435 -20.95 -9.71 -3.77
N SER A 436 -21.55 -9.52 -2.59
CA SER A 436 -23.01 -9.54 -2.39
C SER A 436 -23.69 -8.27 -2.91
N ILE A 437 -23.67 -8.04 -4.23
CA ILE A 437 -24.26 -6.83 -4.84
C ILE A 437 -25.77 -6.81 -4.53
N PRO A 438 -26.29 -5.76 -3.87
CA PRO A 438 -27.71 -5.63 -3.58
C PRO A 438 -28.60 -5.83 -4.80
N GLY A 439 -29.65 -6.64 -4.65
CA GLY A 439 -30.58 -6.95 -5.74
C GLY A 439 -30.05 -7.98 -6.74
N VAL A 440 -28.76 -8.36 -6.73
CA VAL A 440 -28.22 -9.45 -7.55
C VAL A 440 -27.99 -10.69 -6.69
N PHE A 441 -27.23 -10.55 -5.60
CA PHE A 441 -26.81 -11.65 -4.74
C PHE A 441 -27.37 -11.51 -3.33
N GLU A 442 -27.67 -12.64 -2.68
CA GLU A 442 -28.11 -12.65 -1.29
C GLU A 442 -27.05 -12.01 -0.38
N PRO A 443 -27.47 -11.25 0.65
CA PRO A 443 -26.58 -10.86 1.73
C PRO A 443 -25.92 -12.09 2.37
N HIS A 444 -24.61 -12.01 2.63
CA HIS A 444 -23.82 -13.16 3.07
C HIS A 444 -23.50 -13.09 4.56
N ASN A 445 -23.47 -14.25 5.22
CA ASN A 445 -22.93 -14.38 6.58
C ASN A 445 -21.49 -14.86 6.50
N LEU A 446 -20.64 -14.42 7.43
CA LEU A 446 -19.29 -14.96 7.51
C LEU A 446 -19.27 -16.36 8.14
N TYR A 447 -18.43 -17.22 7.57
CA TYR A 447 -18.18 -18.56 8.09
C TYR A 447 -16.74 -18.66 8.56
N ILE A 448 -16.55 -19.47 9.60
CA ILE A 448 -15.25 -19.80 10.17
C ILE A 448 -14.91 -21.27 9.93
N LYS A 449 -13.63 -21.59 9.95
CA LYS A 449 -13.14 -22.97 10.05
C LYS A 449 -12.98 -23.32 11.51
N ASN A 450 -13.81 -24.23 12.02
CA ASN A 450 -13.77 -24.61 13.43
C ASN A 450 -12.61 -25.59 13.72
N ALA A 451 -12.44 -25.96 14.99
CA ALA A 451 -11.37 -26.87 15.43
C ALA A 451 -11.44 -28.28 14.83
N LYS A 452 -12.56 -28.66 14.20
CA LYS A 452 -12.72 -29.93 13.48
C LYS A 452 -12.44 -29.79 11.97
N ASN A 453 -11.96 -28.63 11.53
CA ASN A 453 -11.81 -28.25 10.12
C ASN A 453 -13.14 -28.20 9.35
N GLU A 454 -14.25 -27.98 10.04
CA GLU A 454 -15.57 -27.85 9.43
C GLU A 454 -15.93 -26.37 9.27
N ARG A 455 -16.66 -26.07 8.20
CA ARG A 455 -17.24 -24.75 7.95
C ARG A 455 -18.42 -24.50 8.89
N GLU A 456 -18.33 -23.47 9.71
CA GLU A 456 -19.33 -23.12 10.72
C GLU A 456 -19.77 -21.66 10.58
N LYS A 457 -21.10 -21.43 10.59
CA LYS A 457 -21.67 -20.08 10.51
C LYS A 457 -21.43 -19.35 11.83
N LYS A 458 -20.93 -18.11 11.77
CA LYS A 458 -20.73 -17.28 12.97
C LYS A 458 -21.67 -16.07 12.97
N GLU A 459 -22.78 -16.20 13.69
CA GLU A 459 -23.86 -15.19 13.70
C GLU A 459 -23.42 -13.84 14.28
N ASP A 460 -22.45 -13.82 15.21
CA ASP A 460 -21.96 -12.60 15.87
C ASP A 460 -21.35 -11.57 14.92
N PHE A 461 -20.90 -11.97 13.73
CA PHE A 461 -20.35 -11.03 12.76
C PHE A 461 -21.43 -10.16 12.11
N GLY A 462 -22.66 -10.67 11.98
CA GLY A 462 -23.77 -10.02 11.30
C GLY A 462 -23.88 -10.38 9.81
N LEU A 463 -24.74 -9.64 9.12
CA LEU A 463 -25.08 -9.82 7.71
C LEU A 463 -24.34 -8.80 6.83
N PHE A 464 -23.81 -9.24 5.70
CA PHE A 464 -22.92 -8.45 4.85
C PHE A 464 -23.42 -8.36 3.40
N ILE A 465 -23.16 -7.21 2.78
CA ILE A 465 -23.38 -6.94 1.35
C ILE A 465 -22.09 -6.42 0.70
N ASP A 466 -22.12 -6.20 -0.61
CA ASP A 466 -20.97 -5.74 -1.39
C ASP A 466 -20.29 -4.54 -0.73
N GLY A 467 -18.96 -4.55 -0.68
CA GLY A 467 -18.22 -3.45 -0.02
C GLY A 467 -18.35 -2.14 -0.77
N GLY A 468 -18.66 -2.21 -2.07
CA GLY A 468 -18.70 -1.08 -2.97
C GLY A 468 -19.93 -0.22 -2.83
N VAL A 469 -21.02 -0.76 -2.25
CA VAL A 469 -21.41 -0.41 -0.87
C VAL A 469 -20.97 0.97 -0.34
N LEU A 470 -20.51 0.98 0.89
CA LEU A 470 -20.08 2.21 1.52
C LEU A 470 -18.66 2.65 1.12
N ASP A 471 -17.88 1.78 0.47
CA ASP A 471 -16.47 2.00 0.16
C ASP A 471 -16.01 1.22 -1.08
N ASN A 472 -16.29 1.75 -2.27
CA ASN A 472 -15.93 1.07 -3.51
C ASN A 472 -14.43 1.13 -3.79
N PHE A 473 -13.77 2.21 -3.35
CA PHE A 473 -12.33 2.38 -3.50
C PHE A 473 -11.68 2.82 -2.18
N PRO A 474 -11.32 1.87 -1.30
CA PRO A 474 -10.76 2.16 0.02
C PRO A 474 -9.27 2.53 -0.07
N ILE A 475 -8.90 3.49 -0.92
CA ILE A 475 -7.49 3.83 -1.24
C ILE A 475 -6.68 4.30 -0.03
N ASP A 476 -7.36 4.82 0.99
CA ASP A 476 -6.83 5.29 2.27
C ASP A 476 -6.70 4.18 3.33
N ALA A 477 -7.02 2.93 2.99
CA ALA A 477 -6.99 1.79 3.92
C ALA A 477 -5.68 1.61 4.69
N PHE A 478 -4.58 2.11 4.15
CA PHE A 478 -3.24 1.99 4.73
C PHE A 478 -2.63 3.35 5.14
N ASP A 479 -3.41 4.42 5.20
CA ASP A 479 -2.97 5.78 5.59
C ASP A 479 -2.97 5.99 7.10
N THR A 480 -2.63 4.94 7.85
CA THR A 480 -2.55 4.96 9.31
C THR A 480 -1.14 4.68 9.77
N LEU A 481 -0.77 5.21 10.94
CA LEU A 481 0.55 5.01 11.56
C LEU A 481 0.97 3.54 11.69
N LYS A 482 0.02 2.59 11.79
CA LYS A 482 0.29 1.14 11.79
C LYS A 482 1.06 0.69 10.55
N TYR A 483 0.83 1.37 9.43
CA TYR A 483 1.32 1.01 8.10
C TYR A 483 2.41 1.97 7.59
N GLU A 484 2.84 2.92 8.43
CA GLU A 484 3.98 3.80 8.18
C GLU A 484 5.25 3.19 8.78
N THR A 485 6.36 3.24 8.03
CA THR A 485 7.64 2.65 8.45
C THR A 485 8.41 3.51 9.47
N HIS A 486 7.85 4.62 9.97
CA HIS A 486 8.57 5.57 10.84
C HIS A 486 7.84 5.87 12.16
N SER A 487 8.68 6.11 13.16
CA SER A 487 8.42 6.36 14.57
C SER A 487 7.24 7.28 14.89
N TYR A 488 6.31 6.74 15.67
CA TYR A 488 5.24 7.45 16.37
C TYR A 488 5.80 8.55 17.30
N THR A 489 5.26 9.79 17.20
CA THR A 489 5.42 10.85 18.22
C THR A 489 4.05 11.42 18.60
N GLU A 490 3.86 11.78 19.88
CA GLU A 490 2.61 12.36 20.40
C GLU A 490 2.23 13.69 19.72
N GLU A 491 3.20 14.40 19.13
CA GLU A 491 3.00 15.67 18.43
C GLU A 491 2.32 15.51 17.05
N ASN A 492 2.40 14.34 16.42
CA ASN A 492 1.90 14.09 15.04
C ASN A 492 0.52 13.39 14.98
N LYS A 493 -0.16 13.26 16.13
CA LYS A 493 -1.41 12.49 16.30
C LYS A 493 -2.60 12.94 15.43
N ASN A 494 -2.56 14.16 14.90
CA ASN A 494 -3.66 14.79 14.15
C ASN A 494 -3.42 14.91 12.64
N TYR A 495 -2.34 14.37 12.10
CA TYR A 495 -2.06 14.38 10.66
C TYR A 495 -2.39 13.01 10.06
N VAL A 496 -3.48 12.92 9.30
CA VAL A 496 -3.72 11.77 8.39
C VAL A 496 -2.70 11.91 7.27
N LYS A 497 -1.67 11.06 7.25
CA LYS A 497 -0.58 11.12 6.26
C LYS A 497 -0.85 10.09 5.18
N LEU A 498 -0.89 10.57 3.93
CA LEU A 498 -0.95 9.75 2.73
C LEU A 498 0.16 8.68 2.78
N ASN A 499 -0.19 7.40 2.72
CA ASN A 499 0.81 6.35 2.62
C ASN A 499 1.32 6.26 1.18
N LYS A 500 2.54 6.79 0.98
CA LYS A 500 3.23 6.82 -0.32
C LYS A 500 3.63 5.43 -0.83
N ARG A 501 3.55 4.40 0.00
CA ARG A 501 3.81 3.00 -0.37
C ARG A 501 2.54 2.26 -0.78
N THR A 502 1.42 2.97 -0.91
CA THR A 502 0.12 2.42 -1.32
C THR A 502 -0.18 2.83 -2.75
N LEU A 503 -0.46 1.89 -3.65
CA LEU A 503 -0.92 2.13 -5.03
C LEU A 503 -2.35 1.59 -5.18
N GLY A 504 -3.22 2.40 -5.75
CA GLY A 504 -4.58 2.05 -6.11
C GLY A 504 -4.73 1.73 -7.60
N LEU A 505 -5.62 0.81 -7.93
CA LEU A 505 -6.11 0.55 -9.28
C LEU A 505 -7.61 0.83 -9.31
N SER A 506 -8.03 1.79 -10.13
CA SER A 506 -9.43 2.18 -10.27
C SER A 506 -9.89 2.09 -11.72
N LEU A 507 -11.20 1.94 -11.93
CA LEU A 507 -11.83 1.93 -13.24
C LEU A 507 -12.58 3.24 -13.48
N TYR A 508 -12.61 3.71 -14.72
CA TYR A 508 -13.44 4.83 -15.13
C TYR A 508 -14.01 4.61 -16.53
N THR A 509 -15.19 5.17 -16.78
CA THR A 509 -15.83 5.17 -18.10
C THR A 509 -15.53 6.51 -18.79
N LEU A 510 -15.05 6.46 -20.04
CA LEU A 510 -14.91 7.67 -20.85
C LEU A 510 -16.29 8.22 -21.22
N GLU A 511 -16.56 9.49 -20.91
CA GLU A 511 -17.78 10.17 -21.34
C GLU A 511 -17.84 10.24 -22.88
N THR A 512 -18.51 9.26 -23.48
CA THR A 512 -18.96 9.34 -24.87
C THR A 512 -20.33 10.00 -24.86
N GLY A 513 -20.43 11.17 -25.50
CA GLY A 513 -21.58 12.06 -25.36
C GLY A 513 -22.95 11.38 -25.43
N ASN A 514 -23.82 11.72 -24.46
CA ASN A 514 -25.21 11.31 -24.33
C ASN A 514 -25.50 9.85 -24.73
N GLN A 515 -25.08 8.92 -23.88
CA GLN A 515 -25.81 7.66 -23.81
C GLN A 515 -27.18 7.97 -23.19
N ASN A 516 -28.23 7.94 -24.02
CA ASN A 516 -29.58 7.79 -23.51
C ASN A 516 -29.56 6.57 -22.58
N PRO A 517 -30.18 6.65 -21.38
CA PRO A 517 -30.34 5.46 -20.55
C PRO A 517 -30.95 4.37 -21.44
N ASN A 518 -30.25 3.25 -21.58
CA ASN A 518 -30.71 2.12 -22.38
C ASN A 518 -32.19 1.90 -22.05
N GLU A 519 -33.04 1.81 -23.07
CA GLU A 519 -34.45 1.50 -22.87
C GLU A 519 -34.50 0.23 -22.00
N VAL A 520 -35.02 0.35 -20.78
CA VAL A 520 -35.14 -0.81 -19.90
C VAL A 520 -36.26 -1.65 -20.44
N THR A 521 -35.89 -2.82 -20.95
CA THR A 521 -36.83 -3.74 -21.59
C THR A 521 -37.15 -4.94 -20.70
N ASN A 522 -36.34 -5.19 -19.68
CA ASN A 522 -36.46 -6.35 -18.81
C ASN A 522 -35.87 -6.11 -17.41
N ILE A 523 -36.04 -7.12 -16.54
CA ILE A 523 -35.65 -7.08 -15.12
C ILE A 523 -34.12 -7.02 -14.89
N PHE A 524 -33.33 -7.49 -15.85
CA PHE A 524 -31.87 -7.39 -15.81
C PHE A 524 -31.39 -5.99 -16.16
N ASP A 525 -32.04 -5.34 -17.14
CA ASP A 525 -31.77 -3.94 -17.50
C ASP A 525 -32.14 -3.00 -16.34
N LEU A 526 -33.17 -3.36 -15.58
CA LEU A 526 -33.50 -2.70 -14.33
C LEU A 526 -32.38 -2.86 -13.28
N GLY A 527 -31.96 -4.09 -12.98
CA GLY A 527 -30.86 -4.35 -12.05
C GLY A 527 -29.58 -3.59 -12.42
N LYS A 528 -29.23 -3.57 -13.72
CA LYS A 528 -28.11 -2.78 -14.27
C LYS A 528 -28.21 -1.31 -13.94
N THR A 529 -29.40 -0.72 -14.13
CA THR A 529 -29.64 0.70 -13.88
C THR A 529 -29.46 1.03 -12.40
N LEU A 530 -30.09 0.27 -11.51
CA LEU A 530 -30.00 0.51 -10.06
C LEU A 530 -28.58 0.36 -9.52
N VAL A 531 -27.84 -0.65 -9.99
CA VAL A 531 -26.43 -0.84 -9.62
C VAL A 531 -25.54 0.28 -10.18
N ALA A 532 -25.78 0.75 -11.39
CA ALA A 532 -25.05 1.89 -11.94
C ALA A 532 -25.31 3.17 -11.12
N LEU A 533 -26.55 3.42 -10.72
CA LEU A 533 -26.91 4.55 -9.88
C LEU A 533 -26.23 4.48 -8.51
N TYR A 534 -26.22 3.29 -7.94
CA TYR A 534 -25.55 2.99 -6.69
C TYR A 534 -24.06 3.40 -6.73
N PHE A 535 -23.30 2.86 -7.69
CA PHE A 535 -21.87 3.15 -7.82
C PHE A 535 -21.59 4.59 -8.23
N ASN A 536 -22.41 5.18 -9.10
CA ASN A 536 -22.26 6.59 -9.48
C ASN A 536 -22.49 7.52 -8.29
N SER A 537 -23.42 7.19 -7.40
CA SER A 537 -23.65 7.95 -6.18
C SER A 537 -22.44 7.89 -5.25
N GLU A 538 -21.81 6.73 -5.09
CA GLU A 538 -20.60 6.57 -4.28
C GLU A 538 -19.45 7.46 -4.80
N ILE A 539 -19.21 7.50 -6.11
CA ILE A 539 -18.21 8.37 -6.74
C ILE A 539 -18.48 9.85 -6.46
N LEU A 540 -19.74 10.25 -6.34
CA LEU A 540 -20.14 11.63 -6.03
C LEU A 540 -20.00 11.98 -4.54
N PHE A 541 -20.24 11.02 -3.65
CA PHE A 541 -20.13 11.19 -2.20
C PHE A 541 -18.69 11.12 -1.72
N ARG A 542 -17.90 10.18 -2.25
CA ARG A 542 -16.45 10.11 -2.04
C ARG A 542 -15.77 10.92 -3.12
N LYS A 543 -15.64 12.23 -2.89
CA LYS A 543 -14.61 12.98 -3.59
C LYS A 543 -13.27 12.42 -3.15
N LEU A 544 -12.66 11.60 -4.02
CA LEU A 544 -11.24 11.31 -3.92
C LEU A 544 -10.52 12.63 -3.78
N GLU A 545 -9.67 12.70 -2.77
CA GLU A 545 -8.92 13.90 -2.56
C GLU A 545 -7.97 14.09 -3.75
N PRO A 546 -7.70 15.32 -4.21
CA PRO A 546 -6.89 15.56 -5.41
C PRO A 546 -5.53 14.86 -5.41
N TYR A 547 -5.03 14.45 -4.24
CA TYR A 547 -3.79 13.73 -4.08
C TYR A 547 -3.87 12.22 -4.32
N ASP A 548 -5.05 11.59 -4.21
CA ASP A 548 -5.20 10.15 -4.47
C ASP A 548 -4.93 9.81 -5.93
N ASP A 549 -5.15 10.77 -6.83
CA ASP A 549 -4.82 10.68 -8.26
C ASP A 549 -3.35 10.36 -8.51
N PHE A 550 -2.45 10.79 -7.62
CA PHE A 550 -1.03 10.54 -7.77
C PHE A 550 -0.60 9.12 -7.43
N ARG A 551 -1.44 8.38 -6.71
CA ARG A 551 -1.19 7.00 -6.30
C ARG A 551 -2.25 6.05 -6.85
N ASN A 552 -2.90 6.45 -7.95
CA ASN A 552 -4.00 5.71 -8.54
C ASN A 552 -3.79 5.54 -10.05
N ILE A 553 -3.66 4.30 -10.49
CA ILE A 553 -3.70 3.97 -11.92
C ILE A 553 -5.17 3.90 -12.33
N LYS A 554 -5.62 4.97 -13.01
CA LYS A 554 -6.96 5.05 -13.60
C LYS A 554 -7.00 4.26 -14.90
N ILE A 555 -7.78 3.19 -14.93
CA ILE A 555 -7.92 2.28 -16.07
C ILE A 555 -9.24 2.54 -16.79
N ASP A 556 -9.18 2.74 -18.10
CA ASP A 556 -10.36 2.87 -18.94
C ASP A 556 -11.10 1.53 -19.00
N ASP A 557 -12.36 1.53 -18.56
CA ASP A 557 -13.19 0.34 -18.54
C ASP A 557 -13.81 -0.02 -19.90
N ILE A 558 -13.42 0.72 -20.95
CA ILE A 558 -13.82 0.55 -22.35
C ILE A 558 -15.36 0.53 -22.53
N ASN A 559 -16.09 1.18 -21.63
CA ASN A 559 -17.55 1.22 -21.55
C ASN A 559 -18.22 -0.13 -21.24
N VAL A 560 -17.48 -1.08 -20.63
CA VAL A 560 -18.06 -2.33 -20.13
C VAL A 560 -18.88 -2.05 -18.86
N SER A 561 -20.10 -2.56 -18.81
CA SER A 561 -20.96 -2.37 -17.64
C SER A 561 -20.54 -3.27 -16.47
N THR A 562 -20.73 -2.79 -15.23
CA THR A 562 -20.42 -3.56 -14.01
C THR A 562 -21.17 -4.90 -13.94
N LEU A 563 -22.40 -4.96 -14.46
CA LEU A 563 -23.21 -6.19 -14.50
C LEU A 563 -23.15 -6.91 -15.86
N GLU A 564 -22.14 -6.63 -16.69
CA GLU A 564 -21.90 -7.39 -17.91
C GLU A 564 -21.15 -8.70 -17.60
N PHE A 565 -21.87 -9.67 -17.04
CA PHE A 565 -21.30 -10.95 -16.62
C PHE A 565 -20.79 -11.82 -17.79
N LYS A 566 -21.26 -11.56 -19.01
CA LYS A 566 -20.83 -12.28 -20.20
C LYS A 566 -19.93 -11.41 -21.07
N LEU A 567 -18.62 -11.58 -20.91
CA LEU A 567 -17.62 -10.86 -21.71
C LEU A 567 -17.10 -11.77 -22.83
N SER A 568 -17.09 -11.25 -24.06
CA SER A 568 -16.43 -11.93 -25.18
C SER A 568 -14.91 -11.94 -24.99
N ASP A 569 -14.21 -12.88 -25.65
CA ASP A 569 -12.75 -12.93 -25.59
C ASP A 569 -12.10 -11.64 -26.13
N GLU A 570 -12.72 -10.99 -27.11
CA GLU A 570 -12.25 -9.68 -27.60
C GLU A 570 -12.36 -8.59 -26.53
N LEU A 571 -13.47 -8.53 -25.79
CA LEU A 571 -13.65 -7.58 -24.69
C LEU A 571 -12.70 -7.87 -23.54
N LYS A 572 -12.55 -9.14 -23.15
CA LYS A 572 -11.57 -9.58 -22.15
C LYS A 572 -10.15 -9.12 -22.54
N LYS A 573 -9.75 -9.29 -23.81
CA LYS A 573 -8.46 -8.85 -24.32
C LYS A 573 -8.31 -7.33 -24.35
N ALA A 574 -9.37 -6.61 -24.71
CA ALA A 574 -9.38 -5.15 -24.72
C ALA A 574 -9.22 -4.57 -23.30
N LEU A 575 -9.90 -5.15 -22.30
CA LEU A 575 -9.75 -4.77 -20.89
C LEU A 575 -8.32 -5.06 -20.38
N GLU A 576 -7.76 -6.23 -20.67
CA GLU A 576 -6.36 -6.56 -20.34
C GLU A 576 -5.40 -5.50 -20.92
N ASN A 577 -5.56 -5.15 -22.20
CA ASN A 577 -4.72 -4.16 -22.86
C ASN A 577 -4.92 -2.75 -22.28
N SER A 578 -6.14 -2.41 -21.86
CA SER A 578 -6.43 -1.12 -21.20
C SER A 578 -5.64 -0.99 -19.89
N GLY A 579 -5.67 -2.02 -19.04
CA GLY A 579 -4.91 -2.06 -17.79
C GLY A 579 -3.40 -1.90 -17.99
N LYS A 580 -2.82 -2.63 -18.96
CA LYS A 580 -1.40 -2.49 -19.32
C LYS A 580 -1.05 -1.08 -19.77
N LYS A 581 -1.86 -0.52 -20.67
CA LYS A 581 -1.63 0.82 -21.23
C LYS A 581 -1.71 1.91 -20.15
N ALA A 582 -2.70 1.82 -19.25
CA ALA A 582 -2.85 2.75 -18.14
C ALA A 582 -1.65 2.70 -17.19
N THR A 583 -1.20 1.49 -16.83
CA THR A 583 -0.04 1.30 -15.97
C THR A 583 1.24 1.83 -16.60
N LYS A 584 1.50 1.48 -17.86
CA LYS A 584 2.66 2.00 -18.59
C LYS A 584 2.65 3.53 -18.67
N LYS A 585 1.49 4.11 -18.98
CA LYS A 585 1.34 5.57 -19.03
C LYS A 585 1.66 6.22 -17.68
N PHE A 586 1.18 5.63 -16.59
CA PHE A 586 1.41 6.12 -15.24
C PHE A 586 2.92 6.20 -14.92
N PHE A 587 3.67 5.11 -15.15
CA PHE A 587 5.12 5.10 -14.93
C PHE A 587 5.91 5.93 -15.95
N ASP A 588 5.47 6.03 -17.21
CA ASP A 588 6.09 6.91 -18.22
C ASP A 588 5.97 8.39 -17.81
N GLU A 589 4.84 8.79 -17.22
CA GLU A 589 4.63 10.15 -16.70
C GLU A 589 5.49 10.42 -15.46
N GLU A 590 5.62 9.43 -14.57
CA GLU A 590 6.54 9.48 -13.43
C GLU A 590 8.00 9.67 -13.91
N GLN A 591 8.44 8.86 -14.88
CA GLN A 591 9.79 8.94 -15.43
C GLN A 591 10.08 10.28 -16.10
N LYS A 592 9.17 10.82 -16.92
CA LYS A 592 9.36 12.15 -17.55
C LYS A 592 9.54 13.25 -16.51
N LYS A 593 8.85 13.14 -15.37
CA LYS A 593 8.99 14.08 -14.26
C LYS A 593 10.35 13.95 -13.58
N LEU A 594 10.82 12.72 -13.37
CA LEU A 594 12.18 12.45 -12.88
C LEU A 594 13.27 12.98 -13.80
N GLU A 595 13.11 12.79 -15.11
CA GLU A 595 14.02 13.33 -16.13
C GLU A 595 14.07 14.86 -16.08
N SER A 596 12.93 15.53 -15.90
CA SER A 596 12.88 16.99 -15.74
C SER A 596 13.62 17.50 -14.50
N LEU A 597 13.77 16.66 -13.48
CA LEU A 597 14.46 16.96 -12.22
C LEU A 597 15.94 16.51 -12.22
N ASN A 598 16.47 16.03 -13.36
CA ASN A 598 17.82 15.45 -13.51
C ASN A 598 18.09 14.26 -12.57
N LEU A 599 17.07 13.46 -12.23
CA LEU A 599 17.16 12.33 -11.30
C LEU A 599 17.45 10.99 -11.99
N LEU A 600 18.11 11.00 -13.15
CA LEU A 600 18.43 9.79 -13.91
C LEU A 600 19.17 8.77 -13.03
N ILE A 601 18.44 7.77 -12.53
CA ILE A 601 18.95 6.42 -12.34
C ILE A 601 18.39 5.65 -13.53
N TYR A 602 19.22 5.36 -14.52
CA TYR A 602 18.79 4.59 -15.68
C TYR A 602 18.19 3.25 -15.22
N PRO A 603 16.96 2.88 -15.64
CA PRO A 603 16.43 1.52 -15.41
C PRO A 603 17.37 0.44 -15.98
N ASN A 604 18.05 0.78 -17.07
CA ASN A 604 19.04 -0.07 -17.73
C ASN A 604 20.36 -0.22 -16.94
N GLU A 605 20.65 0.60 -15.93
CA GLU A 605 21.83 0.39 -15.08
C GLU A 605 21.57 -0.65 -13.98
N MET A 606 20.36 -0.74 -13.42
CA MET A 606 20.01 -1.87 -12.53
C MET A 606 20.13 -3.21 -13.26
N GLN A 607 19.56 -3.33 -14.48
CA GLN A 607 19.68 -4.55 -15.29
C GLN A 607 21.10 -4.81 -15.82
N LYS A 608 21.91 -3.77 -16.07
CA LYS A 608 23.33 -3.95 -16.45
C LYS A 608 24.21 -4.33 -15.25
N ILE A 609 23.82 -3.98 -14.03
CA ILE A 609 24.53 -4.32 -12.80
C ILE A 609 24.23 -5.76 -12.39
N GLU A 610 22.99 -6.26 -12.54
CA GLU A 610 22.71 -7.70 -12.39
C GLU A 610 23.51 -8.57 -13.38
N ALA A 611 23.77 -8.06 -14.58
CA ALA A 611 24.63 -8.73 -15.57
C ALA A 611 26.14 -8.63 -15.27
N PHE A 612 26.54 -7.69 -14.39
CA PHE A 612 27.94 -7.50 -13.95
C PHE A 612 28.23 -8.19 -12.62
N ALA A 613 27.21 -8.47 -11.80
CA ALA A 613 27.32 -9.30 -10.59
C ALA A 613 27.29 -10.81 -10.90
N ASN A 614 26.79 -11.19 -12.09
CA ASN A 614 26.75 -12.58 -12.57
C ASN A 614 27.91 -12.94 -13.54
N ASN A 615 28.91 -12.08 -13.70
CA ASN A 615 30.17 -12.35 -14.41
C ASN A 615 31.36 -12.00 -13.52
#